data_AF-A0A7W5ARU5-F1
#
_entry.id   AF-A0A7W5ARU5-F1
#
_cell.length_a   1.000
_cell.length_b   1.000
_cell.length_c   1.000
_cell.angle_alpha   90.00
_cell.angle_beta   90.00
_cell.angle_gamma   90.00
#
_symmetry.space_group_name_H-M   'P 1'
#
loop_
_entity.id
_entity.type
_entity.pdbx_description
1 polymer ?
#
loop_
_entity_poly.entity_id
_entity_poly.type
_entity_poly.pdbx_seq_one_letter_code
_entity_poly.pdbx_strand_id
1 'polypeptide(L)'
;MTRIREIVVDDVTYRWSVTPIDPSWVRVRAWRGREQILAERLRFDDPWLNYGPLLTGDPELIEQNFRLEPVRPRQVADLIRRAVRNS
;
A
#
# COMPACT_ATOMS: atom_id res chain seq x y z
N MET A 1 -5.29 -10.13 -11.95
CA MET A 1 -4.33 -9.24 -12.65
C MET A 1 -3.98 -8.07 -11.75
N THR A 2 -2.71 -7.67 -11.71
CA THR A 2 -2.27 -6.50 -10.95
C THR A 2 -2.58 -5.21 -11.71
N ARG A 3 -3.31 -4.27 -11.09
CA ARG A 3 -3.60 -2.97 -11.71
C ARG A 3 -2.38 -2.05 -11.63
N ILE A 4 -1.85 -1.67 -12.79
CA ILE A 4 -0.82 -0.62 -12.89
C ILE A 4 -1.52 0.75 -12.89
N ARG A 5 -0.97 1.70 -12.13
CA ARG A 5 -1.47 3.06 -11.96
C ARG A 5 -0.35 4.05 -12.21
N GLU A 6 -0.71 5.30 -12.47
CA GLU A 6 0.24 6.42 -12.57
C GLU A 6 0.16 7.28 -11.31
N ILE A 7 1.28 7.92 -10.97
CA ILE A 7 1.37 8.93 -9.92
C ILE A 7 2.45 9.94 -10.31
N VAL A 8 2.19 11.22 -10.09
CA VAL A 8 3.19 12.29 -10.22
C VAL A 8 3.78 12.55 -8.85
N VAL A 9 5.10 12.46 -8.73
CA VAL A 9 5.87 12.73 -7.52
C VAL A 9 6.99 13.68 -7.89
N ASP A 10 7.00 14.86 -7.29
CA ASP A 10 8.00 15.90 -7.49
C ASP A 10 8.25 16.18 -9.01
N ASP A 11 7.15 16.42 -9.73
CA ASP A 11 7.06 16.67 -11.19
C ASP A 11 7.51 15.53 -12.11
N VAL A 12 7.79 14.34 -11.56
CA VAL A 12 8.13 13.14 -12.33
C VAL A 12 6.97 12.15 -12.31
N THR A 13 6.60 11.64 -13.49
CA THR A 13 5.58 10.60 -13.62
C THR A 13 6.16 9.21 -13.38
N TYR A 14 5.55 8.47 -12.45
CA TYR A 14 5.88 7.09 -12.13
C TYR A 14 4.69 6.17 -12.43
N ARG A 15 5.00 4.95 -12.85
CA ARG A 15 4.04 3.85 -12.87
C ARG A 15 4.21 3.04 -11.61
N TRP A 16 3.13 2.57 -11.00
CA TRP A 16 3.20 1.77 -9.79
C TRP A 16 2.10 0.72 -9.71
N SER A 17 2.30 -0.26 -8.86
CA SER A 17 1.33 -1.31 -8.61
C SER A 17 1.45 -1.88 -7.19
N VAL A 18 0.35 -2.48 -6.73
CA VAL A 18 0.27 -3.19 -5.45
C VAL A 18 -0.13 -4.63 -5.73
N THR A 19 0.66 -5.58 -5.24
CA THR A 19 0.31 -7.01 -5.26
C THR A 19 0.24 -7.56 -3.85
N PRO A 20 -0.80 -8.32 -3.49
CA PRO A 20 -0.83 -9.01 -2.20
C PRO A 20 0.33 -10.02 -2.12
N ILE A 21 0.92 -10.13 -0.92
CA ILE A 21 1.85 -11.20 -0.55
C ILE A 21 1.10 -12.20 0.32
N ASP A 22 0.46 -11.70 1.37
CA ASP A 22 -0.32 -12.45 2.36
C ASP A 22 -1.38 -11.49 2.96
N PRO A 23 -2.25 -11.95 3.88
CA PRO A 23 -3.29 -11.11 4.48
C PRO A 23 -2.84 -9.84 5.21
N SER A 24 -1.57 -9.73 5.60
CA SER A 24 -1.03 -8.59 6.33
C SER A 24 -0.02 -7.78 5.53
N TRP A 25 0.30 -8.21 4.31
CA TRP A 25 1.41 -7.65 3.56
C TRP A 25 1.13 -7.56 2.07
N VAL A 26 1.56 -6.44 1.50
CA VAL A 26 1.54 -6.19 0.07
C VAL A 26 2.93 -5.80 -0.40
N ARG A 27 3.19 -6.03 -1.69
CA ARG A 27 4.37 -5.51 -2.38
C ARG A 27 3.97 -4.30 -3.21
N VAL A 28 4.66 -3.18 -2.99
CA VAL A 28 4.55 -1.97 -3.79
C VAL A 28 5.73 -1.94 -4.75
N ARG A 29 5.44 -1.85 -6.05
CA ARG A 29 6.47 -1.64 -7.08
C ARG A 29 6.24 -0.32 -7.78
N ALA A 30 7.32 0.40 -8.09
CA ALA A 30 7.26 1.61 -8.90
C ALA A 30 8.36 1.62 -9.97
N TRP A 31 8.04 2.25 -11.09
CA TRP A 31 8.89 2.38 -12.26
C TRP A 31 8.95 3.83 -12.74
N ARG A 32 10.14 4.26 -13.13
CA ARG A 32 10.37 5.49 -13.91
C ARG A 32 10.69 5.06 -15.34
N GLY A 33 9.76 5.27 -16.27
CA GLY A 33 9.88 4.68 -17.60
C GLY A 33 9.95 3.14 -17.52
N ARG A 34 11.05 2.55 -18.00
CA ARG A 34 11.31 1.09 -17.93
C ARG A 34 12.10 0.65 -16.69
N GLU A 35 12.73 1.58 -15.99
CA GLU A 35 13.54 1.31 -14.80
C GLU A 35 12.65 1.07 -13.58
N GLN A 36 12.87 -0.04 -12.86
CA GLN A 36 12.21 -0.27 -11.58
C GLN A 36 13.00 0.44 -10.47
N ILE A 37 12.38 1.42 -9.83
CA ILE A 37 13.01 2.23 -8.78
C ILE A 37 12.63 1.78 -7.37
N LEU A 38 11.56 0.99 -7.23
CA LEU A 38 11.01 0.57 -5.94
C LEU A 38 10.44 -0.85 -6.05
N ALA A 39 10.72 -1.68 -5.05
CA ALA A 39 10.08 -2.97 -4.83
C ALA A 39 10.05 -3.31 -3.33
N GLU A 40 9.22 -2.62 -2.57
CA GLU A 40 9.16 -2.74 -1.11
C GLU A 40 7.94 -3.53 -0.62
N ARG A 41 8.11 -4.18 0.53
CA ARG A 41 7.04 -4.86 1.27
C ARG A 41 6.44 -3.87 2.27
N LEU A 42 5.14 -3.64 2.19
CA LEU A 42 4.40 -2.74 3.07
C LEU A 42 3.36 -3.55 3.84
N ARG A 43 3.26 -3.29 5.15
CA ARG A 43 2.19 -3.89 5.96
C ARG A 43 0.86 -3.25 5.55
N PHE A 44 -0.14 -4.09 5.32
CA PHE A 44 -1.51 -3.69 4.98
C PHE A 44 -2.42 -4.62 5.77
N ASP A 45 -3.25 -4.08 6.65
CA ASP A 45 -4.20 -4.90 7.41
C ASP A 45 -5.44 -5.14 6.51
N ASP A 46 -5.66 -6.40 6.10
CA ASP A 46 -6.85 -6.79 5.35
C ASP A 46 -8.09 -6.68 6.25
N PRO A 47 -9.07 -5.81 5.92
CA PRO A 47 -10.31 -5.70 6.67
C PRO A 47 -10.94 -7.05 6.93
N TRP A 48 -10.97 -7.91 5.91
CA TRP A 48 -11.79 -9.11 5.84
C TRP A 48 -11.26 -10.25 6.67
N LEU A 49 -9.97 -10.26 7.00
CA LEU A 49 -9.38 -11.24 7.91
C LEU A 49 -9.64 -10.91 9.39
N ASN A 50 -9.84 -9.64 9.72
CA ASN A 50 -10.13 -9.17 11.07
C ASN A 50 -11.64 -9.20 11.40
N TYR A 51 -12.51 -9.50 10.43
CA TYR A 51 -13.89 -9.89 10.72
C TYR A 51 -13.88 -11.33 11.26
N GLY A 52 -13.79 -11.48 12.58
CA GLY A 52 -14.53 -12.57 13.23
C GLY A 52 -16.02 -12.51 12.82
N PRO A 53 -16.82 -13.56 13.07
CA PRO A 53 -18.26 -13.51 12.79
C PRO A 53 -18.80 -12.19 13.34
N LEU A 54 -19.56 -11.45 12.51
CA LEU A 54 -20.14 -10.13 12.81
C LEU A 54 -20.99 -10.21 14.09
N LEU A 55 -20.31 -10.26 15.22
CA LEU A 55 -20.86 -10.14 16.56
C LEU A 55 -20.69 -8.67 16.84
N THR A 56 -21.82 -7.97 16.79
CA THR A 56 -22.07 -6.69 17.48
C THR A 56 -21.06 -6.47 18.60
N GLY A 57 -19.99 -5.74 18.28
CA GLY A 57 -18.85 -5.51 19.16
C GLY A 57 -18.77 -4.05 19.53
N ASP A 58 -18.29 -3.81 20.75
CA ASP A 58 -18.09 -2.50 21.35
C ASP A 58 -17.43 -1.50 20.36
N PRO A 59 -18.01 -0.30 20.13
CA PRO A 59 -17.44 0.72 19.25
C PRO A 59 -15.96 1.03 19.52
N GLU A 60 -15.49 0.94 20.76
CA GLU A 60 -14.08 1.18 21.11
C GLU A 60 -13.14 0.07 20.60
N LEU A 61 -13.64 -1.18 20.50
CA LEU A 61 -12.88 -2.30 19.92
C LEU A 61 -12.87 -2.25 18.39
N ILE A 62 -13.84 -1.56 17.78
CA ILE A 62 -13.86 -1.35 16.34
C ILE A 62 -12.67 -0.47 15.93
N GLU A 63 -12.37 0.59 16.67
CA GLU A 63 -11.26 1.47 16.30
C GLU A 63 -9.87 0.81 16.52
N GLN A 64 -9.75 -0.10 17.48
CA GLN A 64 -8.52 -0.85 17.74
C GLN A 64 -8.27 -1.98 16.72
N ASN A 65 -9.31 -2.70 16.29
CA ASN A 65 -9.16 -3.85 15.40
C ASN A 65 -9.41 -3.53 13.91
N PHE A 66 -10.06 -2.41 13.59
CA PHE A 66 -10.47 -2.05 12.23
C PHE A 66 -9.67 -0.87 11.65
N ARG A 67 -8.36 -0.82 11.93
CA ARG A 67 -7.45 0.09 11.18
C ARG A 67 -7.24 -0.43 9.76
N LEU A 68 -8.23 -0.18 8.91
CA LEU A 68 -8.16 -0.44 7.49
C LEU A 68 -7.25 0.60 6.87
N GLU A 69 -5.95 0.34 6.76
CA GLU A 69 -5.03 1.22 6.04
C GLU A 69 -4.76 0.70 4.63
N PRO A 70 -5.65 0.89 3.64
CA PRO A 70 -5.31 0.62 2.24
C PRO A 70 -4.06 1.39 1.85
N VAL A 71 -3.24 0.82 0.96
CA VAL A 71 -2.08 1.53 0.45
C VAL A 71 -2.54 2.83 -0.22
N ARG A 72 -2.29 3.95 0.44
CA ARG A 72 -2.70 5.28 0.00
C ARG A 72 -1.71 5.82 -1.03
N PRO A 73 -2.15 6.59 -2.04
CA PRO A 73 -1.25 7.27 -2.98
C PRO A 73 -0.15 8.09 -2.29
N ARG A 74 -0.45 8.68 -1.13
CA ARG A 74 0.55 9.40 -0.31
C ARG A 74 1.68 8.48 0.19
N GLN A 75 1.35 7.29 0.71
CA GLN A 75 2.35 6.32 1.16
C GLN A 75 3.26 5.89 0.00
N VAL A 76 2.69 5.73 -1.19
CA VAL A 76 3.43 5.39 -2.42
C VAL A 76 4.37 6.53 -2.82
N ALA A 77 3.89 7.78 -2.80
CA ALA A 77 4.72 8.95 -3.07
C ALA A 77 5.91 9.03 -2.09
N ASP A 78 5.67 8.80 -0.80
CA ASP A 78 6.71 8.83 0.22
C ASP A 78 7.72 7.67 0.09
N LEU A 79 7.29 6.50 -0.38
CA LEU A 79 8.18 5.40 -0.75
C LEU A 79 9.05 5.76 -1.97
N ILE A 80 8.45 6.33 -3.02
CA ILE A 80 9.17 6.77 -4.23
C ILE A 80 10.23 7.83 -3.87
N ARG A 81 9.87 8.83 -3.07
CA ARG A 81 10.81 9.86 -2.60
C ARG A 81 12.01 9.28 -1.86
N ARG A 82 11.78 8.29 -0.99
CA ARG A 82 12.85 7.61 -0.25
C ARG A 82 13.75 6.80 -1.18
N ALA A 83 13.17 6.07 -2.12
CA ALA A 83 13.92 5.27 -3.08
C ALA A 83 14.85 6.14 -3.95
N VAL A 84 14.33 7.26 -4.48
CA VAL A 84 15.08 8.18 -5.34
C VAL A 84 16.14 8.99 -4.57
N ARG A 85 15.90 9.29 -3.29
CA ARG A 85 16.90 9.99 -2.45
C ARG A 85 18.12 9.12 -2.14
N ASN A 86 17.95 7.80 -2.12
CA ASN A 86 18.99 6.84 -1.75
C ASN A 86 19.63 6.13 -2.97
N SER A 87 19.31 6.56 -4.19
CA SER A 87 19.80 6.00 -5.47
C SER A 87 20.94 6.81 -6.08
#